data_AF-A0A947WN31-F1
#
_entry.id   AF-A0A947WN31-F1
#
_cell.length_a   1.000
_cell.length_b   1.000
_cell.length_c   1.000
_cell.angle_alpha   90.00
_cell.angle_beta   90.00
_cell.angle_gamma   90.00
#
_symmetry.space_group_name_H-M   'P 1'
#
loop_
_entity.id
_entity.type
_entity.pdbx_description
1 polymer ?
#
loop_
_entity_poly.entity_id
_entity_poly.type
_entity_poly.pdbx_seq_one_letter_code
_entity_poly.pdbx_strand_id
1 'polypeptide(L)'
;MLYVIIFTSFLSIWSAVVYQIYKLNNAGIVISLVLAVFSFVLLLYRYLDFSVYLRRYLRLSAYKHGEKQINADNNADGRRKKFRKSILLYFNKKCKKHTEVVPQARKITFFFYTLFIIYFLLFSLCIYILFQSQTIESIASPWQVVPDYFFAIYSMATFILIIIILKNPKSLILILISMHYFLSFSVVVIIYKIGYGFDPFIHQAGVDLINKTGAIFPKTFYYLGQYGLEVIIHKITSISLILIDKLLVPFLSALFLPASIFYFLQKWFKNQKVNLLLLIFLLTLPFSLFIITVPQNLAYLFLLITILFGLACSNTLELIIVYLCALTSFVAHPIAGIPALLFAVTLTIYHNNKLNIKTKKYLYLLAYILSSIA
;
A
#
# COMPACT_ATOMS: atom_id res chain seq x y z
N MET A 1 -0.10 6.16 -0.16
CA MET A 1 -0.06 4.69 -0.13
C MET A 1 -0.89 4.04 -1.22
N LEU A 2 -2.17 4.40 -1.37
CA LEU A 2 -3.05 3.76 -2.35
C LEU A 2 -2.45 3.70 -3.77
N TYR A 3 -1.86 4.81 -4.25
CA TYR A 3 -1.17 4.84 -5.54
C TYR A 3 -0.03 3.83 -5.68
N VAL A 4 0.71 3.60 -4.59
CA VAL A 4 1.81 2.63 -4.57
C VAL A 4 1.25 1.22 -4.70
N ILE A 5 0.17 0.89 -3.97
CA ILE A 5 -0.52 -0.41 -4.08
C ILE A 5 -0.97 -0.65 -5.52
N ILE A 6 -1.68 0.31 -6.12
CA ILE A 6 -2.19 0.21 -7.50
C ILE A 6 -1.03 0.01 -8.49
N PHE A 7 0.03 0.80 -8.38
CA PHE A 7 1.17 0.72 -9.29
C PHE A 7 1.92 -0.61 -9.14
N THR A 8 2.19 -1.06 -7.91
CA THR A 8 2.81 -2.37 -7.64
C THR A 8 1.95 -3.51 -8.16
N SER A 9 0.62 -3.45 -8.01
CA SER A 9 -0.29 -4.43 -8.59
C SER A 9 -0.20 -4.49 -10.12
N PHE A 10 -0.25 -3.34 -10.80
CA PHE A 10 -0.08 -3.31 -12.25
C PHE A 10 1.28 -3.86 -12.69
N LEU A 11 2.35 -3.49 -11.98
CA LEU A 11 3.69 -3.96 -12.30
C LEU A 11 3.80 -5.50 -12.16
N SER A 12 3.20 -6.07 -11.11
CA SER A 12 3.15 -7.52 -10.91
C SER A 12 2.34 -8.22 -11.99
N ILE A 13 1.14 -7.71 -12.31
CA ILE A 13 0.26 -8.33 -13.30
C ILE A 13 0.91 -8.28 -14.70
N TRP A 14 1.40 -7.12 -15.13
CA TRP A 14 1.96 -6.98 -16.47
C TRP A 14 3.28 -7.71 -16.63
N SER A 15 4.13 -7.75 -15.60
CA SER A 15 5.35 -8.57 -15.65
C SER A 15 5.05 -10.06 -15.77
N ALA A 16 4.01 -10.57 -15.10
CA ALA A 16 3.55 -11.94 -15.26
C ALA A 16 3.03 -12.23 -16.67
N VAL A 17 2.21 -11.34 -17.24
CA VAL A 17 1.68 -11.46 -18.60
C VAL A 17 2.80 -11.47 -19.64
N VAL A 18 3.73 -10.50 -19.55
CA VAL A 18 4.87 -10.40 -20.47
C VAL A 18 5.80 -11.61 -20.33
N TYR A 19 6.06 -12.08 -19.11
CA TYR A 19 6.82 -13.30 -18.89
C TYR A 19 6.18 -14.50 -19.60
N GLN A 20 4.86 -14.66 -19.47
CA GLN A 20 4.15 -15.81 -20.04
C GLN A 20 4.18 -15.80 -21.57
N ILE A 21 3.92 -14.66 -22.19
CA ILE A 21 3.82 -14.51 -23.65
C ILE A 21 5.20 -14.38 -24.31
N TYR A 22 6.16 -13.76 -23.64
CA TYR A 22 7.47 -13.42 -24.19
C TYR A 22 8.60 -13.89 -23.27
N LYS A 23 9.42 -12.99 -22.71
CA LYS A 23 10.52 -13.23 -21.77
C LYS A 23 10.77 -11.94 -20.99
N LEU A 24 11.33 -12.02 -19.79
CA LEU A 24 11.78 -10.87 -18.98
C LEU A 24 13.25 -10.50 -19.26
N ASN A 25 13.60 -10.36 -20.54
CA ASN A 25 14.84 -9.66 -20.92
C ASN A 25 14.65 -8.13 -20.82
N ASN A 26 15.65 -7.34 -21.20
CA ASN A 26 15.56 -5.86 -21.15
C ASN A 26 14.33 -5.31 -21.88
N ALA A 27 14.00 -5.85 -23.06
CA ALA A 27 12.81 -5.43 -23.81
C ALA A 27 11.52 -5.80 -23.07
N GLY A 28 11.42 -7.02 -22.53
CA GLY A 28 10.26 -7.45 -21.74
C GLY A 28 10.04 -6.61 -20.48
N ILE A 29 11.11 -6.18 -19.82
CA ILE A 29 11.05 -5.27 -18.67
C ILE A 29 10.48 -3.91 -19.08
N VAL A 30 11.00 -3.32 -20.16
CA VAL A 30 10.50 -2.04 -20.69
C VAL A 30 9.02 -2.15 -21.07
N ILE A 31 8.62 -3.21 -21.76
CA ILE A 31 7.21 -3.46 -22.12
C ILE A 31 6.35 -3.54 -20.85
N SER A 32 6.79 -4.31 -19.84
CA SER A 32 6.05 -4.46 -18.58
C SER A 32 5.86 -3.11 -17.87
N LEU A 33 6.90 -2.27 -17.82
CA LEU A 33 6.84 -0.94 -17.22
C LEU A 33 5.92 0.00 -17.99
N VAL A 34 6.03 0.02 -19.32
CA VAL A 34 5.17 0.87 -20.17
C VAL A 34 3.71 0.50 -19.98
N LEU A 35 3.37 -0.80 -19.99
CA LEU A 35 2.00 -1.27 -19.76
C LEU A 35 1.50 -0.93 -18.35
N ALA A 36 2.35 -1.07 -17.33
CA ALA A 36 1.99 -0.72 -15.95
C ALA A 36 1.76 0.78 -15.78
N VAL A 37 2.65 1.62 -16.29
CA VAL A 37 2.52 3.09 -16.24
C VAL A 37 1.29 3.55 -17.03
N PHE A 38 1.09 3.03 -18.24
CA PHE A 38 -0.06 3.37 -19.06
C PHE A 38 -1.38 3.00 -18.37
N SER A 39 -1.48 1.78 -17.82
CA SER A 39 -2.67 1.33 -17.09
C SER A 39 -2.93 2.16 -15.83
N PHE A 40 -1.86 2.51 -15.10
CA PHE A 40 -1.94 3.38 -13.94
C PHE A 40 -2.46 4.77 -14.32
N VAL A 41 -1.88 5.42 -15.33
CA VAL A 41 -2.30 6.75 -15.79
C VAL A 41 -3.73 6.73 -16.33
N LEU A 42 -4.13 5.70 -17.08
CA LEU A 42 -5.51 5.54 -17.57
C LEU A 42 -6.50 5.44 -16.40
N LEU A 43 -6.18 4.66 -15.37
CA LEU A 43 -7.01 4.54 -14.18
C LEU A 43 -7.11 5.87 -13.43
N LEU A 44 -5.97 6.57 -13.25
CA LEU A 44 -5.95 7.90 -12.65
C LEU A 44 -6.83 8.87 -13.45
N TYR A 45 -6.69 8.92 -14.77
CA TYR A 45 -7.45 9.80 -15.63
C TYR A 45 -8.97 9.56 -15.56
N ARG A 46 -9.38 8.29 -15.49
CA ARG A 46 -10.81 7.92 -15.50
C ARG A 46 -11.52 8.18 -14.17
N TYR A 47 -10.88 7.91 -13.05
CA TYR A 47 -11.56 7.86 -11.74
C TYR A 47 -11.10 8.91 -10.76
N LEU A 48 -9.86 9.35 -10.87
CA LEU A 48 -9.44 10.53 -10.14
C LEU A 48 -9.73 11.68 -11.06
N ASP A 49 -10.66 12.52 -10.61
CA ASP A 49 -11.10 13.70 -11.32
C ASP A 49 -9.93 14.68 -11.41
N PHE A 50 -8.93 14.35 -12.23
CA PHE A 50 -7.70 15.09 -12.47
C PHE A 50 -8.08 16.48 -12.94
N SER A 51 -9.22 16.57 -13.64
CA SER A 51 -9.89 17.80 -14.01
C SER A 51 -10.31 18.66 -12.80
N VAL A 52 -10.79 18.11 -11.69
CA VAL A 52 -11.18 18.89 -10.50
C VAL A 52 -9.95 19.38 -9.74
N TYR A 53 -8.93 18.53 -9.56
CA TYR A 53 -7.70 18.93 -8.87
C TYR A 53 -6.90 19.96 -9.69
N LEU A 54 -6.75 19.73 -10.99
CA LEU A 54 -6.13 20.66 -11.93
C LEU A 54 -6.95 21.96 -12.05
N ARG A 55 -8.30 21.89 -12.08
CA ARG A 55 -9.15 23.10 -12.03
C ARG A 55 -8.98 23.87 -10.72
N ARG A 56 -8.79 23.19 -9.58
CA ARG A 56 -8.51 23.86 -8.29
C ARG A 56 -7.13 24.54 -8.31
N TYR A 57 -6.11 23.86 -8.81
CA TYR A 57 -4.75 24.39 -8.93
C TYR A 57 -4.68 25.56 -9.91
N LEU A 58 -5.26 25.42 -11.11
CA LEU A 58 -5.32 26.47 -12.12
C LEU A 58 -6.15 27.67 -11.64
N ARG A 59 -7.25 27.47 -10.90
CA ARG A 59 -8.00 28.57 -10.27
C ARG A 59 -7.18 29.32 -9.22
N LEU A 60 -6.41 28.61 -8.38
CA LEU A 60 -5.55 29.25 -7.37
C LEU A 60 -4.39 30.01 -8.03
N SER A 61 -3.83 29.48 -9.11
CA SER A 61 -2.80 30.16 -9.92
C SER A 61 -3.37 31.40 -10.64
N ALA A 62 -4.56 31.29 -11.22
CA ALA A 62 -5.24 32.41 -11.89
C ALA A 62 -5.67 33.50 -10.90
N TYR A 63 -6.06 33.13 -9.67
CA TYR A 63 -6.41 34.10 -8.62
C TYR A 63 -5.19 34.93 -8.18
N LYS A 64 -4.02 34.29 -8.00
CA LYS A 64 -2.75 34.96 -7.68
C LYS A 64 -2.27 35.91 -8.78
N HIS A 65 -2.64 35.68 -10.04
CA HIS A 65 -2.32 36.60 -11.14
C HIS A 65 -3.39 37.66 -11.39
N GLY A 66 -4.68 37.35 -11.18
CA GLY A 66 -5.78 38.30 -11.33
C GLY A 66 -5.77 39.41 -10.27
N GLU A 67 -5.29 39.15 -9.05
CA GLU A 67 -5.20 40.17 -8.00
C GLU A 67 -4.19 41.29 -8.33
N LYS A 68 -3.17 41.01 -9.16
CA LYS A 68 -2.22 42.04 -9.63
C LYS A 68 -2.76 42.91 -10.77
N GLN A 69 -3.69 42.40 -11.59
CA GLN A 69 -4.26 43.16 -12.71
C GLN A 69 -5.53 43.95 -12.33
N ILE A 70 -6.26 43.55 -11.29
CA ILE A 70 -7.48 44.26 -10.86
C ILE A 70 -7.19 45.62 -10.20
N ASN A 71 -5.97 45.87 -9.74
CA ASN A 71 -5.56 47.19 -9.25
C ASN A 71 -5.14 48.18 -10.36
N ALA A 72 -5.09 47.76 -11.63
CA ALA A 72 -4.63 48.60 -12.74
C ALA A 72 -5.75 49.14 -13.65
N ASP A 73 -6.99 48.64 -13.53
CA ASP A 73 -8.01 48.87 -14.58
C ASP A 73 -9.39 49.27 -14.01
N ASN A 74 -9.39 50.35 -13.20
CA ASN A 74 -10.58 50.83 -12.49
C ASN A 74 -11.48 51.83 -13.28
N ASN A 75 -11.25 52.04 -14.59
CA ASN A 75 -11.88 53.15 -15.33
C ASN A 75 -12.73 52.79 -16.56
N ALA A 76 -13.27 51.58 -16.68
CA ALA A 76 -14.23 51.30 -17.75
C ALA A 76 -15.41 50.41 -17.33
N ASP A 77 -16.62 50.91 -17.61
CA ASP A 77 -17.89 50.20 -17.77
C ASP A 77 -18.71 49.83 -16.50
N GLY A 78 -19.71 50.67 -16.22
CA GLY A 78 -20.66 50.54 -15.11
C GLY A 78 -21.64 49.35 -15.22
N ARG A 79 -21.86 48.77 -16.40
CA ARG A 79 -22.76 47.60 -16.55
C ARG A 79 -22.11 46.30 -16.10
N ARG A 80 -20.80 46.13 -16.33
CA ARG A 80 -20.04 44.97 -15.82
C ARG A 80 -19.90 44.96 -14.30
N LYS A 81 -19.92 46.13 -13.63
CA LYS A 81 -19.89 46.24 -12.17
C LYS A 81 -21.11 45.61 -11.50
N LYS A 82 -22.32 45.77 -12.06
CA LYS A 82 -23.56 45.26 -11.45
C LYS A 82 -23.65 43.73 -11.51
N PHE A 83 -23.29 43.13 -12.65
CA PHE A 83 -23.26 41.66 -12.79
C PHE A 83 -22.16 41.00 -11.94
N ARG A 84 -20.95 41.60 -11.90
CA ARG A 84 -19.86 41.13 -11.02
C ARG A 84 -20.25 41.20 -9.55
N LYS A 85 -20.93 42.27 -9.11
CA LYS A 85 -21.37 42.42 -7.71
C LYS A 85 -22.40 41.36 -7.31
N SER A 86 -23.32 40.99 -8.20
CA SER A 86 -24.32 39.94 -7.95
C SER A 86 -23.68 38.55 -7.86
N ILE A 87 -22.73 38.24 -8.75
CA ILE A 87 -21.96 36.98 -8.69
C ILE A 87 -21.11 36.94 -7.43
N LEU A 88 -20.37 38.02 -7.11
CA LEU A 88 -19.59 38.12 -5.88
C LEU A 88 -20.47 37.95 -4.65
N LEU A 89 -21.65 38.58 -4.57
CA LEU A 89 -22.57 38.41 -3.45
C LEU A 89 -23.10 36.98 -3.33
N TYR A 90 -23.42 36.31 -4.44
CA TYR A 90 -23.85 34.91 -4.43
C TYR A 90 -22.73 33.97 -3.94
N PHE A 91 -21.50 34.16 -4.43
CA PHE A 91 -20.34 33.41 -3.97
C PHE A 91 -19.98 33.73 -2.51
N ASN A 92 -20.05 34.98 -2.08
CA ASN A 92 -19.73 35.38 -0.72
C ASN A 92 -20.77 34.88 0.29
N LYS A 93 -22.06 34.82 -0.10
CA LYS A 93 -23.14 34.25 0.72
C LYS A 93 -23.04 32.73 0.84
N LYS A 94 -22.56 32.03 -0.21
CA LYS A 94 -22.32 30.59 -0.19
C LYS A 94 -21.02 30.22 0.54
N CYS A 95 -19.97 31.04 0.43
CA CYS A 95 -18.71 30.87 1.17
C CYS A 95 -18.85 31.21 2.66
N LYS A 96 -19.68 32.20 3.06
CA LYS A 96 -19.91 32.51 4.48
C LYS A 96 -20.61 31.40 5.27
N LYS A 97 -21.36 30.50 4.62
CA LYS A 97 -21.92 29.31 5.31
C LYS A 97 -20.90 28.20 5.55
N HIS A 98 -19.71 28.29 4.97
CA HIS A 98 -18.56 27.42 5.22
C HIS A 98 -17.35 28.24 5.71
N THR A 99 -17.56 29.21 6.60
CA THR A 99 -16.48 29.55 7.53
C THR A 99 -16.29 28.37 8.47
N GLU A 100 -15.71 27.29 7.92
CA GLU A 100 -15.09 26.22 8.68
C GLU A 100 -14.15 26.92 9.66
N VAL A 101 -14.36 26.65 10.95
CA VAL A 101 -13.43 26.99 12.01
C VAL A 101 -12.09 26.46 11.55
N VAL A 102 -11.22 27.32 11.01
CA VAL A 102 -9.88 26.91 10.56
C VAL A 102 -9.24 26.35 11.82
N PRO A 103 -9.00 25.02 11.90
CA PRO A 103 -8.54 24.40 13.12
C PRO A 103 -7.21 25.07 13.46
N GLN A 104 -7.22 25.82 14.55
CA GLN A 104 -6.09 26.61 14.99
C GLN A 104 -4.89 25.66 15.05
N ALA A 105 -3.87 25.93 14.24
CA ALA A 105 -2.72 25.05 14.12
C ALA A 105 -2.07 24.93 15.50
N ARG A 106 -2.35 23.82 16.20
CA ARG A 106 -1.69 23.52 17.48
C ARG A 106 -0.19 23.58 17.24
N LYS A 107 0.49 24.51 17.90
CA LYS A 107 1.95 24.61 17.88
C LYS A 107 2.48 23.25 18.30
N ILE A 108 3.25 22.61 17.41
CA ILE A 108 3.99 21.40 17.74
C ILE A 108 4.99 21.82 18.82
N THR A 109 4.87 21.24 20.01
CA THR A 109 5.72 21.58 21.15
C THR A 109 7.07 20.89 21.01
N PHE A 110 8.11 21.47 21.59
CA PHE A 110 9.46 20.88 21.70
C PHE A 110 9.41 19.42 22.18
N PHE A 111 8.55 19.14 23.17
CA PHE A 111 8.28 17.80 23.70
C PHE A 111 7.95 16.76 22.62
N PHE A 112 7.18 17.13 21.59
CA PHE A 112 6.82 16.21 20.51
C PHE A 112 8.03 15.80 19.66
N TYR A 113 8.93 16.75 19.37
CA TYR A 113 10.17 16.45 18.66
C TYR A 113 11.08 15.54 19.49
N THR A 114 11.16 15.77 20.81
CA THR A 114 11.90 14.90 21.73
C THR A 114 11.39 13.46 21.67
N LEU A 115 10.08 13.23 21.68
CA LEU A 115 9.51 11.89 21.55
C LEU A 115 9.86 11.21 20.22
N PHE A 116 9.87 11.96 19.11
CA PHE A 116 10.27 11.42 17.80
C PHE A 116 11.74 10.99 17.82
N ILE A 117 12.63 11.82 18.36
CA ILE A 117 14.06 11.51 18.45
C ILE A 117 14.26 10.26 19.32
N ILE A 118 13.62 10.19 20.50
CA ILE A 118 13.69 9.02 21.37
C ILE A 118 13.19 7.76 20.65
N TYR A 119 12.05 7.84 19.95
CA TYR A 119 11.54 6.71 19.17
C TYR A 119 12.55 6.23 18.13
N PHE A 120 13.15 7.13 17.35
CA PHE A 120 14.14 6.77 16.33
C PHE A 120 15.42 6.18 16.93
N LEU A 121 15.87 6.68 18.08
CA LEU A 121 17.01 6.10 18.80
C LEU A 121 16.70 4.66 19.26
N LEU A 122 15.53 4.42 19.87
CA LEU A 122 15.12 3.08 20.30
C LEU A 122 14.93 2.13 19.11
N PHE A 123 14.31 2.60 18.03
CA PHE A 123 14.15 1.84 16.78
C PHE A 123 15.52 1.43 16.21
N SER A 124 16.45 2.38 16.14
CA SER A 124 17.80 2.13 15.61
C SER A 124 18.59 1.18 16.50
N LEU A 125 18.43 1.30 17.82
CA LEU A 125 19.04 0.39 18.79
C LEU A 125 18.49 -1.05 18.63
N CYS A 126 17.18 -1.22 18.44
CA CYS A 126 16.60 -2.53 18.15
C CYS A 126 17.21 -3.14 16.88
N ILE A 127 17.29 -2.38 15.78
CA ILE A 127 17.90 -2.84 14.54
C ILE A 127 19.38 -3.21 14.76
N TYR A 128 20.13 -2.38 15.48
CA TYR A 128 21.52 -2.65 15.82
C TYR A 128 21.68 -3.97 16.59
N ILE A 129 20.84 -4.23 17.61
CA ILE A 129 20.85 -5.48 18.38
C ILE A 129 20.58 -6.68 17.48
N LEU A 130 19.60 -6.59 16.57
CA LEU A 130 19.31 -7.66 15.62
C LEU A 130 20.51 -7.95 14.71
N PHE A 131 21.22 -6.91 14.25
CA PHE A 131 22.45 -7.10 13.45
C PHE A 131 23.61 -7.71 14.25
N GLN A 132 23.74 -7.40 15.55
CA GLN A 132 24.74 -8.04 16.42
C GLN A 132 24.38 -9.49 16.75
N SER A 133 23.09 -9.85 16.66
CA SER A 133 22.58 -11.19 16.99
C SER A 133 22.46 -12.11 15.76
N GLN A 134 23.12 -11.77 14.65
CA GLN A 134 23.09 -12.58 13.44
C GLN A 134 23.76 -13.94 13.65
N THR A 135 23.22 -14.96 13.00
CA THR A 135 23.80 -16.31 13.02
C THR A 135 23.84 -16.95 11.64
N ILE A 136 24.74 -17.92 11.49
CA ILE A 136 24.81 -18.87 10.37
C ILE A 136 24.36 -20.27 10.80
N GLU A 137 24.10 -20.49 12.08
CA GLU A 137 23.71 -21.78 12.63
C GLU A 137 22.25 -22.11 12.28
N SER A 138 21.95 -23.40 12.18
CA SER A 138 20.60 -23.91 11.98
C SER A 138 19.80 -23.89 13.29
N ILE A 139 19.37 -22.70 13.70
CA ILE A 139 18.55 -22.51 14.90
C ILE A 139 17.05 -22.62 14.59
N ALA A 140 16.28 -23.17 15.53
CA ALA A 140 14.84 -23.41 15.37
C ALA A 140 14.02 -22.12 15.41
N SER A 141 14.53 -21.07 16.06
CA SER A 141 13.83 -19.81 16.24
C SER A 141 14.84 -18.65 16.31
N PRO A 142 14.56 -17.49 15.67
CA PRO A 142 15.44 -16.32 15.77
C PRO A 142 15.63 -15.84 17.22
N TRP A 143 14.66 -16.13 18.08
CA TRP A 143 14.68 -15.72 19.49
C TRP A 143 15.71 -16.46 20.33
N GLN A 144 16.36 -17.52 19.82
CA GLN A 144 17.42 -18.24 20.55
C GLN A 144 18.72 -17.43 20.65
N VAL A 145 18.96 -16.52 19.71
CA VAL A 145 20.19 -15.70 19.65
C VAL A 145 19.93 -14.23 19.95
N VAL A 146 18.67 -13.79 19.91
CA VAL A 146 18.28 -12.41 20.27
C VAL A 146 18.27 -12.29 21.80
N PRO A 147 19.02 -11.34 22.38
CA PRO A 147 19.07 -11.18 23.82
C PRO A 147 17.77 -10.60 24.39
N ASP A 148 17.42 -10.99 25.62
CA ASP A 148 16.14 -10.62 26.25
C ASP A 148 15.90 -9.10 26.37
N TYR A 149 16.97 -8.31 26.54
CA TYR A 149 16.87 -6.86 26.62
C TYR A 149 16.35 -6.21 25.32
N PHE A 150 16.39 -6.92 24.18
CA PHE A 150 15.74 -6.49 22.94
C PHE A 150 14.25 -6.25 23.17
N PHE A 151 13.56 -7.16 23.88
CA PHE A 151 12.12 -7.05 24.12
C PHE A 151 11.77 -5.85 25.01
N ALA A 152 12.63 -5.53 25.98
CA ALA A 152 12.47 -4.33 26.80
C ALA A 152 12.58 -3.05 25.96
N ILE A 153 13.59 -2.95 25.09
CA ILE A 153 13.81 -1.78 24.22
C ILE A 153 12.69 -1.67 23.18
N TYR A 154 12.28 -2.80 22.58
CA TYR A 154 11.15 -2.85 21.65
C TYR A 154 9.86 -2.36 22.32
N SER A 155 9.55 -2.87 23.53
CA SER A 155 8.37 -2.45 24.30
C SER A 155 8.40 -0.96 24.63
N MET A 156 9.58 -0.43 24.95
CA MET A 156 9.76 0.99 25.21
C MET A 156 9.55 1.84 23.95
N ALA A 157 10.00 1.36 22.78
CA ALA A 157 9.74 2.00 21.49
C ALA A 157 8.23 2.00 21.17
N THR A 158 7.54 0.88 21.40
CA THR A 158 6.08 0.77 21.25
C THR A 158 5.35 1.75 22.17
N PHE A 159 5.78 1.85 23.44
CA PHE A 159 5.18 2.77 24.41
C PHE A 159 5.33 4.24 24.00
N ILE A 160 6.53 4.64 23.56
CA ILE A 160 6.77 6.00 23.03
C ILE A 160 5.90 6.27 21.80
N LEU A 161 5.75 5.30 20.89
CA LEU A 161 4.87 5.42 19.73
C LEU A 161 3.40 5.59 20.12
N ILE A 162 2.92 4.86 21.14
CA ILE A 162 1.58 5.03 21.71
C ILE A 162 1.39 6.46 22.26
N ILE A 163 2.37 6.99 23.01
CA ILE A 163 2.31 8.38 23.51
C ILE A 163 2.22 9.38 22.34
N ILE A 164 3.02 9.20 21.28
CA ILE A 164 2.97 10.03 20.06
C ILE A 164 1.56 10.00 19.45
N ILE A 165 0.96 8.81 19.31
CA ILE A 165 -0.42 8.62 18.80
C ILE A 165 -1.44 9.38 19.65
N LEU A 166 -1.40 9.21 20.97
CA LEU A 166 -2.35 9.84 21.89
C LEU A 166 -2.30 11.37 21.84
N LYS A 167 -1.10 11.94 21.65
CA LYS A 167 -0.88 13.39 21.62
C LYS A 167 -1.22 14.03 20.27
N ASN A 168 -0.99 13.35 19.13
CA ASN A 168 -1.11 14.00 17.81
C ASN A 168 -1.43 13.04 16.64
N PRO A 169 -2.70 12.67 16.39
CA PRO A 169 -3.08 11.69 15.36
C PRO A 169 -3.00 12.25 13.92
N LYS A 170 -1.80 12.61 13.45
CA LYS A 170 -1.57 13.08 12.07
C LYS A 170 -1.15 11.93 11.15
N SER A 171 -1.26 12.15 9.83
CA SER A 171 -0.87 11.17 8.80
C SER A 171 0.59 10.71 8.89
N LEU A 172 1.51 11.56 9.38
CA LEU A 172 2.91 11.18 9.59
C LEU A 172 3.09 10.01 10.57
N ILE A 173 2.15 9.82 11.49
CA ILE A 173 2.19 8.68 12.42
C ILE A 173 2.09 7.36 11.68
N LEU A 174 1.36 7.29 10.57
CA LEU A 174 1.25 6.07 9.80
C LEU A 174 2.62 5.61 9.27
N ILE A 175 3.53 6.55 8.98
CA ILE A 175 4.91 6.24 8.58
C ILE A 175 5.68 5.62 9.76
N LEU A 176 5.54 6.18 10.97
CA LEU A 176 6.17 5.59 12.18
C LEU A 176 5.62 4.20 12.48
N ILE A 177 4.31 3.99 12.33
CA ILE A 177 3.66 2.68 12.47
C ILE A 177 4.22 1.71 11.41
N SER A 178 4.31 2.13 10.14
CA SER A 178 4.94 1.32 9.09
C SER A 178 6.39 0.97 9.38
N MET A 179 7.19 1.89 9.92
CA MET A 179 8.54 1.58 10.38
C MET A 179 8.52 0.54 11.51
N HIS A 180 7.61 0.68 12.48
CA HIS A 180 7.50 -0.28 13.59
C HIS A 180 7.09 -1.68 13.10
N TYR A 181 6.16 -1.77 12.13
CA TYR A 181 5.81 -3.01 11.44
C TYR A 181 7.02 -3.60 10.71
N PHE A 182 7.83 -2.75 10.06
CA PHE A 182 9.05 -3.20 9.38
C PHE A 182 10.05 -3.80 10.37
N LEU A 183 10.24 -3.20 11.54
CA LEU A 183 11.05 -3.78 12.60
C LEU A 183 10.53 -5.17 13.01
N SER A 184 9.21 -5.33 13.19
CA SER A 184 8.60 -6.62 13.53
C SER A 184 8.78 -7.68 12.44
N PHE A 185 8.61 -7.31 11.16
CA PHE A 185 8.66 -8.27 10.05
C PHE A 185 10.09 -8.58 9.58
N SER A 186 11.06 -7.72 9.87
CA SER A 186 12.45 -7.90 9.42
C SER A 186 13.32 -8.74 10.35
N VAL A 187 12.83 -9.16 11.53
CA VAL A 187 13.61 -9.92 12.52
C VAL A 187 14.29 -11.14 11.89
N VAL A 188 13.53 -12.01 11.23
CA VAL A 188 14.06 -13.21 10.58
C VAL A 188 15.06 -12.87 9.49
N VAL A 189 14.73 -11.88 8.65
CA VAL A 189 15.62 -11.45 7.55
C VAL A 189 16.96 -10.94 8.05
N ILE A 190 16.97 -10.24 9.18
CA ILE A 190 18.19 -9.72 9.78
C ILE A 190 18.96 -10.84 10.45
N ILE A 191 18.33 -11.64 11.31
CA ILE A 191 19.00 -12.67 12.14
C ILE A 191 19.64 -13.78 11.29
N TYR A 192 18.93 -14.30 10.29
CA TYR A 192 19.42 -15.38 9.45
C TYR A 192 20.27 -14.84 8.30
N LYS A 193 21.59 -14.80 8.50
CA LYS A 193 22.55 -14.19 7.56
C LYS A 193 22.49 -14.81 6.17
N ILE A 194 22.32 -16.13 6.10
CA ILE A 194 22.25 -16.88 4.83
C ILE A 194 20.82 -16.80 4.27
N GLY A 195 19.85 -17.33 4.99
CA GLY A 195 18.43 -17.33 4.64
C GLY A 195 17.63 -18.12 5.69
N TYR A 196 16.31 -18.01 5.65
CA TYR A 196 15.42 -18.71 6.58
C TYR A 196 14.55 -19.73 5.84
N GLY A 197 14.69 -21.00 6.19
CA GLY A 197 14.03 -22.09 5.49
C GLY A 197 14.64 -22.40 4.12
N PHE A 198 14.09 -23.40 3.43
CA PHE A 198 14.61 -23.91 2.16
C PHE A 198 14.02 -23.18 0.94
N ASP A 199 12.73 -22.87 0.97
CA ASP A 199 11.98 -22.27 -0.14
C ASP A 199 12.62 -21.02 -0.77
N PRO A 200 13.16 -20.05 0.00
CA PRO A 200 13.77 -18.85 -0.60
C PRO A 200 14.92 -19.18 -1.54
N PHE A 201 15.70 -20.23 -1.27
CA PHE A 201 16.83 -20.59 -2.14
C PHE A 201 16.36 -21.11 -3.51
N ILE A 202 15.24 -21.84 -3.57
CA ILE A 202 14.65 -22.28 -4.84
C ILE A 202 14.16 -21.08 -5.63
N HIS A 203 13.45 -20.16 -4.96
CA HIS A 203 12.92 -18.96 -5.61
C HIS A 203 14.04 -18.05 -6.11
N GLN A 204 15.09 -17.83 -5.30
CA GLN A 204 16.28 -17.07 -5.69
C GLN A 204 16.96 -17.66 -6.92
N ALA A 205 17.15 -18.99 -6.96
CA ALA A 205 17.75 -19.66 -8.12
C ALA A 205 16.89 -19.48 -9.38
N GLY A 206 15.56 -19.57 -9.23
CA GLY A 206 14.62 -19.31 -10.32
C GLY A 206 14.71 -17.87 -10.84
N VAL A 207 14.65 -16.89 -9.94
CA VAL A 207 14.72 -15.47 -10.30
C VAL A 207 16.07 -15.12 -10.93
N ASP A 208 17.18 -15.67 -10.43
CA ASP A 208 18.51 -15.51 -11.02
C ASP A 208 18.59 -16.08 -12.45
N LEU A 209 18.01 -17.27 -12.67
CA LEU A 209 17.92 -17.86 -14.01
C LEU A 209 17.10 -16.96 -14.95
N ILE A 210 15.94 -16.46 -14.51
CA ILE A 210 15.11 -15.52 -15.29
C ILE A 210 15.89 -14.25 -15.60
N ASN A 211 16.62 -13.70 -14.63
CA ASN A 211 17.42 -12.49 -14.81
C ASN A 211 18.52 -12.65 -15.88
N LYS A 212 19.05 -13.87 -16.03
CA LYS A 212 20.11 -14.23 -16.99
C LYS A 212 19.55 -14.58 -18.37
N THR A 213 18.52 -15.43 -18.45
CA THR A 213 18.03 -16.01 -19.71
C THR A 213 16.71 -15.40 -20.20
N GLY A 214 16.06 -14.60 -19.35
CA GLY A 214 14.74 -14.02 -19.55
C GLY A 214 13.57 -14.97 -19.24
N ALA A 215 13.78 -16.27 -19.11
CA ALA A 215 12.72 -17.25 -18.79
C ALA A 215 13.28 -18.59 -18.31
N ILE A 216 12.50 -19.28 -17.47
CA ILE A 216 12.67 -20.69 -17.13
C ILE A 216 11.67 -21.52 -17.94
N PHE A 217 12.12 -22.65 -18.48
CA PHE A 217 11.28 -23.61 -19.19
C PHE A 217 11.17 -24.94 -18.41
N PRO A 218 9.99 -25.59 -18.39
CA PRO A 218 8.72 -25.10 -18.94
C PRO A 218 8.17 -23.92 -18.12
N LYS A 219 7.44 -23.00 -18.77
CA LYS A 219 6.85 -21.86 -18.07
C LYS A 219 5.66 -22.32 -17.23
N THR A 220 5.75 -22.09 -15.93
CA THR A 220 4.65 -22.32 -14.98
C THR A 220 3.78 -21.07 -14.87
N PHE A 221 2.48 -21.24 -14.62
CA PHE A 221 1.55 -20.11 -14.45
C PHE A 221 1.62 -19.46 -13.06
N TYR A 222 2.24 -20.13 -12.10
CA TYR A 222 2.38 -19.65 -10.72
C TYR A 222 3.73 -18.93 -10.51
N TYR A 223 3.81 -18.08 -9.48
CA TYR A 223 4.99 -17.32 -9.03
C TYR A 223 5.41 -16.14 -9.92
N LEU A 224 4.82 -16.03 -11.10
CA LEU A 224 5.17 -15.05 -12.12
C LEU A 224 5.08 -13.61 -11.61
N GLY A 225 4.07 -13.32 -10.79
CA GLY A 225 3.85 -12.01 -10.21
C GLY A 225 5.00 -11.55 -9.31
N GLN A 226 5.55 -12.44 -8.47
CA GLN A 226 6.68 -12.13 -7.60
C GLN A 226 7.98 -12.06 -8.40
N TYR A 227 8.27 -13.09 -9.21
CA TYR A 227 9.52 -13.15 -9.98
C TYR A 227 9.65 -11.95 -10.92
N GLY A 228 8.56 -11.57 -11.57
CA GLY A 228 8.52 -10.39 -12.42
C GLY A 228 8.83 -9.10 -11.67
N LEU A 229 8.26 -8.91 -10.48
CA LEU A 229 8.58 -7.75 -9.63
C LEU A 229 10.07 -7.71 -9.25
N GLU A 230 10.64 -8.83 -8.80
CA GLU A 230 12.03 -8.88 -8.35
C GLU A 230 13.02 -8.55 -9.48
N VAL A 231 12.85 -9.18 -10.65
CA VAL A 231 13.71 -8.94 -11.82
C VAL A 231 13.62 -7.48 -12.27
N ILE A 232 12.41 -6.91 -12.32
CA ILE A 232 12.22 -5.51 -12.72
C ILE A 232 12.89 -4.57 -11.71
N ILE A 233 12.67 -4.77 -10.41
CA ILE A 233 13.29 -3.93 -9.37
C ILE A 233 14.82 -4.03 -9.48
N HIS A 234 15.38 -5.23 -9.61
CA HIS A 234 16.81 -5.46 -9.77
C HIS A 234 17.38 -4.71 -10.99
N LYS A 235 16.74 -4.82 -12.14
CA LYS A 235 17.24 -4.23 -13.39
C LYS A 235 17.13 -2.71 -13.42
N ILE A 236 16.13 -2.12 -12.76
CA ILE A 236 15.98 -0.65 -12.68
C ILE A 236 16.90 -0.04 -11.62
N THR A 237 17.02 -0.69 -10.45
CA THR A 237 17.67 -0.10 -9.27
C THR A 237 19.10 -0.61 -9.06
N SER A 238 19.50 -1.67 -9.74
CA SER A 238 20.74 -2.41 -9.51
C SER A 238 20.90 -2.98 -8.10
N ILE A 239 19.82 -3.01 -7.30
CA ILE A 239 19.81 -3.68 -5.99
C ILE A 239 19.95 -5.20 -6.23
N SER A 240 20.79 -5.88 -5.45
CA SER A 240 21.00 -7.33 -5.59
C SER A 240 19.69 -8.12 -5.45
N LEU A 241 19.50 -9.14 -6.30
CA LEU A 241 18.33 -10.02 -6.23
C LEU A 241 18.15 -10.66 -4.85
N ILE A 242 19.24 -11.08 -4.20
CA ILE A 242 19.20 -11.67 -2.85
C ILE A 242 18.59 -10.70 -1.84
N LEU A 243 18.94 -9.41 -1.90
CA LEU A 243 18.38 -8.41 -0.99
C LEU A 243 16.91 -8.12 -1.28
N ILE A 244 16.54 -8.06 -2.56
CA ILE A 244 15.14 -7.85 -2.97
C ILE A 244 14.30 -9.04 -2.51
N ASP A 245 14.72 -10.27 -2.83
CA ASP A 245 14.06 -11.49 -2.36
C ASP A 245 13.92 -11.44 -0.84
N LYS A 246 15.00 -11.25 -0.08
CA LYS A 246 14.89 -11.17 1.39
C LYS A 246 13.91 -10.12 1.93
N LEU A 247 13.82 -8.95 1.31
CA LEU A 247 13.08 -7.81 1.87
C LEU A 247 11.73 -7.53 1.24
N LEU A 248 11.41 -8.06 0.06
CA LEU A 248 10.23 -7.64 -0.72
C LEU A 248 8.93 -7.75 0.10
N VAL A 249 8.62 -8.94 0.63
CA VAL A 249 7.39 -9.16 1.40
C VAL A 249 7.41 -8.44 2.76
N PRO A 250 8.47 -8.55 3.60
CA PRO A 250 8.53 -7.80 4.85
C PRO A 250 8.36 -6.29 4.66
N PHE A 251 9.00 -5.72 3.64
CA PHE A 251 8.91 -4.30 3.31
C PHE A 251 7.52 -3.91 2.80
N LEU A 252 6.99 -4.62 1.80
CA LEU A 252 5.66 -4.33 1.27
C LEU A 252 4.57 -4.54 2.33
N SER A 253 4.69 -5.54 3.20
CA SER A 253 3.73 -5.78 4.28
C SER A 253 3.76 -4.66 5.32
N ALA A 254 4.94 -4.21 5.72
CA ALA A 254 5.10 -3.10 6.64
C ALA A 254 4.55 -1.76 6.09
N LEU A 255 4.58 -1.62 4.76
CA LEU A 255 4.06 -0.45 4.07
C LEU A 255 2.54 -0.54 3.84
N PHE A 256 2.07 -1.64 3.28
CA PHE A 256 0.70 -1.79 2.79
C PHE A 256 -0.29 -2.17 3.88
N LEU A 257 0.09 -2.98 4.87
CA LEU A 257 -0.85 -3.43 5.91
C LEU A 257 -1.32 -2.27 6.79
N PRO A 258 -0.44 -1.43 7.40
CA PRO A 258 -0.92 -0.32 8.22
C PRO A 258 -1.84 0.62 7.43
N ALA A 259 -1.51 0.89 6.17
CA ALA A 259 -2.33 1.78 5.34
C ALA A 259 -3.69 1.18 4.96
N SER A 260 -3.73 -0.09 4.58
CA SER A 260 -4.97 -0.78 4.18
C SER A 260 -5.90 -0.99 5.38
N ILE A 261 -5.33 -1.41 6.52
CA ILE A 261 -6.08 -1.58 7.76
C ILE A 261 -6.58 -0.22 8.26
N PHE A 262 -5.75 0.82 8.24
CA PHE A 262 -6.19 2.16 8.66
C PHE A 262 -7.34 2.68 7.80
N TYR A 263 -7.25 2.48 6.47
CA TYR A 263 -8.31 2.84 5.54
C TYR A 263 -9.62 2.09 5.86
N PHE A 264 -9.55 0.77 6.08
CA PHE A 264 -10.70 -0.04 6.51
C PHE A 264 -11.28 0.47 7.83
N LEU A 265 -10.45 0.65 8.87
CA LEU A 265 -10.89 1.11 10.18
C LEU A 265 -11.55 2.49 10.14
N GLN A 266 -11.11 3.41 9.27
CA GLN A 266 -11.75 4.73 9.11
C GLN A 266 -13.20 4.65 8.64
N LYS A 267 -13.58 3.61 7.88
CA LYS A 267 -14.96 3.42 7.42
C LYS A 267 -15.87 2.92 8.55
N TRP A 268 -15.31 2.18 9.50
CA TRP A 268 -16.06 1.54 10.60
C TRP A 268 -16.04 2.36 11.90
N PHE A 269 -14.93 3.05 12.16
CA PHE A 269 -14.69 3.81 13.38
C PHE A 269 -14.35 5.26 13.05
N LYS A 270 -15.13 6.18 13.62
CA LYS A 270 -14.95 7.64 13.42
C LYS A 270 -13.73 8.21 14.14
N ASN A 271 -13.23 7.55 15.18
CA ASN A 271 -12.16 8.07 16.01
C ASN A 271 -10.78 7.65 15.48
N GLN A 272 -10.09 8.60 14.84
CA GLN A 272 -8.77 8.38 14.26
C GLN A 272 -7.72 7.86 15.26
N LYS A 273 -7.78 8.31 16.53
CA LYS A 273 -6.82 7.85 17.56
C LYS A 273 -7.00 6.36 17.85
N VAL A 274 -8.26 5.93 18.00
CA VAL A 274 -8.59 4.52 18.22
C VAL A 274 -8.09 3.68 17.04
N ASN A 275 -8.29 4.15 15.81
CA ASN A 275 -7.84 3.43 14.62
C ASN A 275 -6.32 3.25 14.61
N LEU A 276 -5.55 4.29 14.96
CA LEU A 276 -4.08 4.21 15.03
C LEU A 276 -3.60 3.30 16.18
N LEU A 277 -4.27 3.32 17.33
CA LEU A 277 -3.96 2.41 18.45
C LEU A 277 -4.27 0.96 18.09
N LEU A 278 -5.37 0.70 17.38
CA LEU A 278 -5.71 -0.62 16.89
C LEU A 278 -4.64 -1.18 15.93
N LEU A 279 -4.00 -0.33 15.12
CA LEU A 279 -2.85 -0.77 14.30
C LEU A 279 -1.70 -1.28 15.16
N ILE A 280 -1.36 -0.57 16.24
CA ILE A 280 -0.30 -1.04 17.15
C ILE A 280 -0.72 -2.34 17.83
N PHE A 281 -1.97 -2.42 18.31
CA PHE A 281 -2.48 -3.61 18.96
C PHE A 281 -2.49 -4.83 18.02
N LEU A 282 -2.77 -4.65 16.73
CA LEU A 282 -2.76 -5.75 15.77
C LEU A 282 -1.40 -6.44 15.66
N LEU A 283 -0.28 -5.78 15.97
CA LEU A 283 1.05 -6.42 16.00
C LEU A 283 1.17 -7.55 17.04
N THR A 284 0.23 -7.68 17.98
CA THR A 284 0.20 -8.84 18.89
C THR A 284 -0.29 -10.11 18.19
N LEU A 285 -0.90 -10.01 17.00
CA LEU A 285 -1.28 -11.16 16.19
C LEU A 285 -0.05 -11.81 15.54
N PRO A 286 -0.01 -13.15 15.42
CA PRO A 286 1.10 -13.85 14.80
C PRO A 286 1.12 -13.59 13.29
N PHE A 287 1.94 -12.64 12.85
CA PHE A 287 2.15 -12.30 11.44
C PHE A 287 3.36 -13.03 10.82
N SER A 288 3.53 -14.32 11.14
CA SER A 288 4.65 -15.11 10.61
C SER A 288 4.67 -15.20 9.09
N LEU A 289 3.51 -15.06 8.43
CA LEU A 289 3.38 -15.06 6.97
C LEU A 289 4.08 -13.88 6.28
N PHE A 290 4.48 -12.83 7.01
CA PHE A 290 5.07 -11.62 6.41
C PHE A 290 6.55 -11.41 6.75
N ILE A 291 7.18 -12.38 7.42
CA ILE A 291 8.58 -12.28 7.84
C ILE A 291 9.58 -12.77 6.78
N ILE A 292 9.06 -13.40 5.71
CA ILE A 292 9.86 -13.90 4.61
C ILE A 292 9.15 -13.75 3.27
N THR A 293 9.92 -13.53 2.23
CA THR A 293 9.45 -13.50 0.85
C THR A 293 9.44 -14.90 0.26
N VAL A 294 8.24 -15.35 -0.06
CA VAL A 294 7.95 -16.46 -0.97
C VAL A 294 6.67 -16.10 -1.73
N PRO A 295 6.44 -16.64 -2.94
CA PRO A 295 5.28 -16.26 -3.76
C PRO A 295 3.95 -16.39 -3.04
N GLN A 296 3.80 -17.41 -2.19
CA GLN A 296 2.62 -17.63 -1.36
C GLN A 296 2.40 -16.48 -0.35
N ASN A 297 3.46 -15.98 0.29
CA ASN A 297 3.37 -14.91 1.28
C ASN A 297 3.03 -13.57 0.63
N LEU A 298 3.59 -13.29 -0.56
CA LEU A 298 3.19 -12.12 -1.35
C LEU A 298 1.72 -12.22 -1.75
N ALA A 299 1.27 -13.41 -2.16
CA ALA A 299 -0.12 -13.65 -2.51
C ALA A 299 -1.06 -13.47 -1.31
N TYR A 300 -0.67 -13.93 -0.12
CA TYR A 300 -1.42 -13.70 1.12
C TYR A 300 -1.50 -12.22 1.51
N LEU A 301 -0.43 -11.45 1.32
CA LEU A 301 -0.46 -9.99 1.53
C LEU A 301 -1.54 -9.34 0.65
N PHE A 302 -1.53 -9.63 -0.65
CA PHE A 302 -2.53 -9.07 -1.57
C PHE A 302 -3.94 -9.63 -1.38
N LEU A 303 -4.10 -10.88 -0.93
CA LEU A 303 -5.39 -11.42 -0.50
C LEU A 303 -5.94 -10.62 0.69
N LEU A 304 -5.13 -10.37 1.72
CA LEU A 304 -5.55 -9.61 2.89
C LEU A 304 -5.94 -8.17 2.51
N ILE A 305 -5.16 -7.53 1.64
CA ILE A 305 -5.50 -6.19 1.10
C ILE A 305 -6.82 -6.25 0.31
N THR A 306 -7.02 -7.28 -0.51
CA THR A 306 -8.28 -7.52 -1.24
C THR A 306 -9.47 -7.57 -0.28
N ILE A 307 -9.36 -8.33 0.81
CA ILE A 307 -10.41 -8.47 1.83
C ILE A 307 -10.68 -7.11 2.50
N LEU A 308 -9.64 -6.42 2.97
CA LEU A 308 -9.78 -5.14 3.67
C LEU A 308 -10.44 -4.06 2.79
N PHE A 309 -9.98 -3.90 1.54
CA PHE A 309 -10.60 -2.96 0.61
C PHE A 309 -12.01 -3.40 0.19
N GLY A 310 -12.25 -4.70 0.06
CA GLY A 310 -13.55 -5.25 -0.28
C GLY A 310 -14.61 -5.01 0.79
N LEU A 311 -14.26 -5.21 2.06
CA LEU A 311 -15.15 -4.90 3.20
C LEU A 311 -15.37 -3.39 3.39
N ALA A 312 -14.44 -2.57 2.91
CA ALA A 312 -14.54 -1.10 2.93
C ALA A 312 -15.14 -0.53 1.63
N CYS A 313 -15.48 -1.39 0.66
CA CYS A 313 -15.84 -1.00 -0.70
C CYS A 313 -17.18 -0.25 -0.75
N SER A 314 -17.15 0.93 -1.35
CA SER A 314 -18.27 1.87 -1.42
C SER A 314 -18.47 2.48 -2.80
N ASN A 315 -17.49 2.35 -3.69
CA ASN A 315 -17.54 2.90 -5.04
C ASN A 315 -16.78 2.01 -6.05
N THR A 316 -16.92 2.34 -7.33
CA THR A 316 -16.32 1.55 -8.43
C THR A 316 -14.80 1.57 -8.42
N LEU A 317 -14.15 2.66 -8.01
CA LEU A 317 -12.69 2.72 -7.93
C LEU A 317 -12.17 1.74 -6.87
N GLU A 318 -12.81 1.69 -5.70
CA GLU A 318 -12.48 0.73 -4.64
C GLU A 318 -12.66 -0.71 -5.13
N LEU A 319 -13.73 -1.01 -5.87
CA LEU A 319 -13.93 -2.32 -6.48
C LEU A 319 -12.83 -2.66 -7.50
N ILE A 320 -12.36 -1.69 -8.30
CA ILE A 320 -11.24 -1.92 -9.22
C ILE A 320 -9.96 -2.25 -8.45
N ILE A 321 -9.69 -1.54 -7.34
CA ILE A 321 -8.53 -1.83 -6.48
C ILE A 321 -8.61 -3.26 -5.91
N VAL A 322 -9.80 -3.69 -5.49
CA VAL A 322 -10.06 -5.07 -5.05
C VAL A 322 -9.70 -6.07 -6.16
N TYR A 323 -10.15 -5.85 -7.40
CA TYR A 323 -9.78 -6.72 -8.53
C TYR A 323 -8.28 -6.70 -8.84
N LEU A 324 -7.63 -5.54 -8.78
CA LEU A 324 -6.19 -5.44 -9.01
C LEU A 324 -5.41 -6.23 -7.95
N CYS A 325 -5.78 -6.11 -6.68
CA CYS A 325 -5.15 -6.87 -5.60
C CYS A 325 -5.43 -8.38 -5.75
N ALA A 326 -6.66 -8.76 -6.10
CA ALA A 326 -7.02 -10.16 -6.32
C ALA A 326 -6.24 -10.79 -7.48
N LEU A 327 -6.12 -10.08 -8.61
CA LEU A 327 -5.31 -10.51 -9.75
C LEU A 327 -3.82 -10.59 -9.39
N THR A 328 -3.31 -9.63 -8.60
CA THR A 328 -1.93 -9.67 -8.11
C THR A 328 -1.69 -10.90 -7.24
N SER A 329 -2.61 -11.21 -6.33
CA SER A 329 -2.57 -12.43 -5.52
C SER A 329 -2.58 -13.69 -6.39
N PHE A 330 -3.40 -13.72 -7.44
CA PHE A 330 -3.50 -14.84 -8.37
C PHE A 330 -2.23 -15.09 -9.19
N VAL A 331 -1.64 -14.05 -9.78
CA VAL A 331 -0.38 -14.21 -10.54
C VAL A 331 0.81 -14.50 -9.63
N ALA A 332 0.75 -14.13 -8.34
CA ALA A 332 1.75 -14.51 -7.35
C ALA A 332 1.58 -15.98 -6.94
N HIS A 333 0.38 -16.39 -6.51
CA HIS A 333 0.11 -17.78 -6.12
C HIS A 333 -1.39 -18.14 -6.22
N PRO A 334 -1.79 -19.18 -6.98
CA PRO A 334 -3.19 -19.56 -7.16
C PRO A 334 -3.95 -19.88 -5.87
N ILE A 335 -3.31 -20.57 -4.90
CA ILE A 335 -3.94 -20.94 -3.61
C ILE A 335 -4.56 -19.73 -2.89
N ALA A 336 -3.88 -18.59 -2.85
CA ALA A 336 -4.44 -17.37 -2.25
C ALA A 336 -5.27 -16.56 -3.25
N GLY A 337 -4.87 -16.57 -4.53
CA GLY A 337 -5.48 -15.72 -5.54
C GLY A 337 -6.84 -16.19 -6.06
N ILE A 338 -7.10 -17.49 -6.12
CA ILE A 338 -8.43 -18.00 -6.50
C ILE A 338 -9.48 -17.55 -5.47
N PRO A 339 -9.28 -17.75 -4.15
CA PRO A 339 -10.15 -17.16 -3.13
C PRO A 339 -10.29 -15.63 -3.26
N ALA A 340 -9.20 -14.91 -3.55
CA ALA A 340 -9.24 -13.46 -3.73
C ALA A 340 -10.14 -13.04 -4.91
N LEU A 341 -10.03 -13.73 -6.04
CA LEU A 341 -10.85 -13.48 -7.24
C LEU A 341 -12.32 -13.83 -6.99
N LEU A 342 -12.60 -14.96 -6.35
CA LEU A 342 -13.97 -15.35 -5.99
C LEU A 342 -14.61 -14.34 -5.05
N PHE A 343 -13.85 -13.82 -4.08
CA PHE A 343 -14.31 -12.75 -3.20
C PHE A 343 -14.60 -11.45 -3.97
N ALA A 344 -13.71 -11.03 -4.89
CA ALA A 344 -13.93 -9.85 -5.74
C ALA A 344 -15.18 -9.99 -6.62
N VAL A 345 -15.40 -11.17 -7.23
CA VAL A 345 -16.60 -11.48 -8.02
C VAL A 345 -17.86 -11.44 -7.15
N THR A 346 -17.79 -12.01 -5.95
CA THR A 346 -18.90 -11.97 -4.97
C THR A 346 -19.30 -10.54 -4.62
N LEU A 347 -18.32 -9.65 -4.40
CA LEU A 347 -18.57 -8.23 -4.15
C LEU A 347 -19.24 -7.53 -5.34
N THR A 348 -18.84 -7.84 -6.57
CA THR A 348 -19.50 -7.30 -7.77
C THR A 348 -20.96 -7.73 -7.86
N ILE A 349 -21.26 -9.00 -7.56
CA ILE A 349 -22.65 -9.51 -7.51
C ILE A 349 -23.45 -8.78 -6.43
N TYR A 350 -22.84 -8.57 -5.25
CA TYR A 350 -23.45 -7.85 -4.14
C TYR A 350 -23.86 -6.43 -4.53
N HIS A 351 -22.92 -5.64 -5.04
CA HIS A 351 -23.15 -4.23 -5.40
C HIS A 351 -23.93 -4.02 -6.71
N ASN A 352 -24.18 -5.06 -7.50
CA ASN A 352 -24.94 -4.93 -8.73
C ASN A 352 -26.45 -4.87 -8.46
N ASN A 353 -27.01 -3.65 -8.44
CA ASN A 353 -28.45 -3.42 -8.23
C ASN A 353 -29.33 -3.87 -9.40
N LYS A 354 -28.77 -4.17 -10.57
CA LYS A 354 -29.54 -4.60 -11.75
C LYS A 354 -29.88 -6.10 -11.73
N LEU A 355 -29.14 -6.90 -10.95
CA LEU A 355 -29.39 -8.33 -10.84
C LEU A 355 -30.56 -8.60 -9.90
N ASN A 356 -31.50 -9.43 -10.34
CA ASN A 356 -32.59 -9.89 -9.49
C ASN A 356 -32.07 -10.81 -8.35
N ILE A 357 -32.85 -10.93 -7.27
CA ILE A 357 -32.45 -11.68 -6.06
C ILE A 357 -32.18 -13.16 -6.36
N LYS A 358 -32.97 -13.78 -7.25
CA LYS A 358 -32.81 -15.19 -7.63
C LYS A 358 -31.46 -15.43 -8.32
N THR A 359 -31.10 -14.60 -9.29
CA THR A 359 -29.81 -14.66 -10.00
C THR A 359 -28.66 -14.44 -9.05
N LYS A 360 -28.73 -13.47 -8.11
CA LYS A 360 -27.70 -13.28 -7.09
C LYS A 360 -27.50 -14.54 -6.24
N LYS A 361 -28.58 -15.20 -5.81
CA LYS A 361 -28.52 -16.45 -5.03
C LYS A 361 -27.77 -17.55 -5.78
N TYR A 362 -28.06 -17.76 -7.06
CA TYR A 362 -27.36 -18.78 -7.87
C TYR A 362 -25.90 -18.45 -8.09
N LEU A 363 -25.56 -17.18 -8.33
CA LEU A 363 -24.17 -16.75 -8.49
C LEU A 363 -23.36 -16.90 -7.20
N TYR A 364 -23.95 -16.62 -6.04
CA TYR A 364 -23.30 -16.88 -4.75
C TYR A 364 -23.10 -18.37 -4.48
N LEU A 365 -24.09 -19.20 -4.80
CA LEU A 365 -23.96 -20.65 -4.67
C LEU A 365 -22.82 -21.17 -5.56
N LEU A 366 -22.73 -20.68 -6.81
CA LEU A 366 -21.65 -21.03 -7.72
C LEU A 366 -20.29 -20.58 -7.17
N ALA A 367 -20.17 -19.34 -6.69
CA ALA A 367 -18.93 -18.84 -6.10
C ALA A 367 -18.50 -19.66 -4.87
N TYR A 368 -19.47 -20.07 -4.02
CA TYR A 368 -19.23 -20.93 -2.87
C TYR A 368 -18.72 -22.32 -3.29
N ILE A 369 -19.38 -22.96 -4.27
CA ILE A 369 -18.95 -24.27 -4.79
C ILE A 369 -17.53 -24.18 -5.36
N LEU A 370 -17.25 -23.16 -6.19
CA LEU A 370 -15.90 -22.93 -6.73
C LEU A 370 -14.87 -22.72 -5.64
N SER A 371 -15.22 -22.02 -4.56
CA SER A 371 -14.31 -21.81 -3.41
C SER A 371 -14.05 -23.06 -2.58
N SER A 372 -14.94 -24.05 -2.63
CA SER A 372 -14.74 -25.33 -1.93
C SER A 372 -13.88 -26.33 -2.70
N ILE A 373 -13.73 -26.12 -4.01
CA ILE A 373 -12.92 -26.97 -4.90
C ILE A 373 -11.49 -26.44 -5.03
N ALA A 374 -11.33 -25.12 -4.97
CA ALA A 374 -10.04 -24.42 -5.01
C ALA A 374 -9.30 -24.55 -3.69
#